data_AF-A0A9D8DQM8-F1
#
_entry.id   AF-A0A9D8DQM8-F1
#
_cell.length_a   1.000
_cell.length_b   1.000
_cell.length_c   1.000
_cell.angle_alpha   90.00
_cell.angle_beta   90.00
_cell.angle_gamma   90.00
#
_symmetry.space_group_name_H-M   'P 1'
#
loop_
_entity.id
_entity.type
_entity.pdbx_description
1 polymer ?
#
loop_
_entity_poly.entity_id
_entity_poly.type
_entity_poly.pdbx_seq_one_letter_code
_entity_poly.pdbx_strand_id
1 'polypeptide(L)'
;MNDEHAVRLYLQHLADPSASVDQTLVRKLEAEVSRTTDPLERLRVLTALERARTVDGSTLRQGFVRHARTWAEAEGIAPTAFLELGVPRDVLVEASLVPASRRAGRTGGGRSKVTTGQIAAWVLGRTQPFTLADIEAELGGSPVTVRKALAELEADRRLTRLGTVPDHHGRGRAPLLFARRDPDGATRTRGSAKVRATRGGGTRGTARPKARA
;
A
#
# COMPACT_ATOMS: atom_id res chain seq x y z
N MET A 1 13.70 38.75 -9.87
CA MET A 1 12.36 38.53 -9.31
C MET A 1 12.57 38.11 -7.86
N ASN A 2 12.10 38.90 -6.90
CA ASN A 2 12.39 38.70 -5.47
C ASN A 2 11.57 37.54 -4.88
N ASP A 3 12.13 36.87 -3.88
CA ASP A 3 11.54 35.67 -3.27
C ASP A 3 10.19 35.98 -2.61
N GLU A 4 10.14 37.06 -1.82
CA GLU A 4 8.91 37.59 -1.20
C GLU A 4 7.85 37.96 -2.24
N HIS A 5 8.27 38.54 -3.38
CA HIS A 5 7.34 38.94 -4.43
C HIS A 5 6.67 37.73 -5.08
N ALA A 6 7.42 36.65 -5.32
CA ALA A 6 6.86 35.42 -5.87
C ALA A 6 5.89 34.73 -4.90
N VAL A 7 6.21 34.72 -3.60
CA VAL A 7 5.32 34.18 -2.56
C VAL A 7 4.03 35.00 -2.46
N ARG A 8 4.15 36.33 -2.42
CA ARG A 8 3.01 37.26 -2.34
C ARG A 8 2.06 37.11 -3.53
N LEU A 9 2.58 37.04 -4.76
CA LEU A 9 1.75 36.89 -5.96
C LEU A 9 0.94 35.59 -5.94
N TYR A 10 1.55 34.49 -5.49
CA TYR A 10 0.85 33.21 -5.40
C TYR A 10 -0.22 33.20 -4.29
N LEU A 11 0.08 33.74 -3.11
CA LEU A 11 -0.91 33.88 -2.04
C LEU A 11 -2.07 34.80 -2.44
N GLN A 12 -1.78 35.89 -3.15
CA GLN A 12 -2.81 36.78 -3.69
C GLN A 12 -3.69 36.08 -4.72
N HIS A 13 -3.10 35.26 -5.59
CA HIS A 13 -3.84 34.45 -6.55
C HIS A 13 -4.73 33.39 -5.88
N LEU A 14 -4.29 32.79 -4.76
CA LEU A 14 -5.13 31.89 -3.97
C LEU A 14 -6.30 32.60 -3.29
N ALA A 15 -6.09 33.82 -2.82
CA ALA A 15 -7.14 34.63 -2.19
C ALA A 15 -8.15 35.17 -3.22
N ASP A 16 -7.67 35.67 -4.36
CA ASP A 16 -8.47 36.17 -5.47
C ASP A 16 -7.81 35.87 -6.83
N PRO A 17 -8.22 34.79 -7.50
CA PRO A 17 -7.72 34.45 -8.83
C PRO A 17 -8.04 35.53 -9.87
N SER A 18 -9.14 36.26 -9.69
CA SER A 18 -9.61 37.28 -10.63
C SER A 18 -8.84 38.60 -10.52
N ALA A 19 -8.25 38.89 -9.36
CA ALA A 19 -7.32 40.01 -9.18
C ALA A 19 -6.01 39.85 -9.95
N SER A 20 -5.66 38.62 -10.34
CA SER A 20 -4.46 38.34 -11.15
C SER A 20 -4.70 38.58 -12.65
N VAL A 21 -5.95 38.79 -13.07
CA VAL A 21 -6.33 39.06 -14.47
C VAL A 21 -6.00 40.51 -14.82
N ASP A 22 -5.31 40.73 -15.95
CA ASP A 22 -5.09 42.08 -16.48
C ASP A 22 -6.40 42.67 -17.04
N GLN A 23 -7.13 43.34 -16.17
CA GLN A 23 -8.39 44.00 -16.51
C GLN A 23 -8.23 45.08 -17.60
N THR A 24 -7.05 45.67 -17.75
CA THR A 24 -6.77 46.67 -18.79
C THR A 24 -6.69 46.00 -20.15
N LEU A 25 -5.96 44.88 -20.23
CA LEU A 25 -5.87 44.07 -21.43
C LEU A 25 -7.22 43.47 -21.82
N VAL A 26 -7.98 42.95 -20.85
CA VAL A 26 -9.34 42.43 -21.08
C VAL A 26 -10.25 43.49 -21.69
N ARG A 27 -10.31 44.69 -21.10
CA ARG A 27 -11.11 45.81 -21.64
C ARG A 27 -10.67 46.23 -23.05
N LYS A 28 -9.35 46.25 -23.30
CA LYS A 28 -8.80 46.55 -24.63
C LYS A 28 -9.29 45.54 -25.67
N LEU A 29 -9.18 44.25 -25.36
CA LEU A 29 -9.59 43.16 -26.25
C LEU A 29 -11.11 43.12 -26.44
N GLU A 30 -11.91 43.41 -25.41
CA GLU A 30 -13.37 43.55 -25.54
C GLU A 30 -13.75 44.66 -26.51
N ALA A 31 -13.08 45.82 -26.42
CA ALA A 31 -13.28 46.92 -27.35
C ALA A 31 -12.78 46.60 -28.77
N GLU A 32 -11.83 45.68 -28.92
CA GLU A 32 -11.34 45.22 -30.21
C GLU A 32 -12.32 44.23 -30.86
N VAL A 33 -12.88 43.29 -30.09
CA VAL A 33 -13.96 42.40 -30.55
C VAL A 33 -15.17 43.18 -31.09
N SER A 34 -15.57 44.27 -30.43
CA SER A 34 -16.73 45.06 -30.88
C SER A 34 -16.47 45.84 -32.18
N ARG A 35 -15.22 46.17 -32.47
CA ARG A 35 -14.80 46.92 -33.68
C ARG A 35 -14.45 46.01 -34.84
N THR A 36 -14.00 44.78 -34.58
CA THR A 36 -13.61 43.84 -35.63
C THR A 36 -14.83 43.26 -36.35
N THR A 37 -14.93 43.57 -37.64
CA THR A 37 -16.02 43.16 -38.54
C THR A 37 -15.68 41.90 -39.34
N ASP A 38 -14.39 41.62 -39.57
CA ASP A 38 -13.95 40.39 -40.23
C ASP A 38 -14.15 39.18 -39.29
N PRO A 39 -14.89 38.13 -39.71
CA PRO A 39 -15.16 36.97 -38.87
C PRO A 39 -13.91 36.22 -38.41
N LEU A 40 -12.84 36.14 -39.21
CA LEU A 40 -11.62 35.42 -38.83
C LEU A 40 -10.77 36.21 -37.84
N GLU A 41 -10.57 37.50 -38.07
CA GLU A 41 -9.93 38.37 -37.07
C GLU A 41 -10.74 38.43 -35.77
N ARG A 42 -12.07 38.48 -35.84
CA ARG A 42 -12.92 38.45 -34.65
C ARG A 42 -12.70 37.18 -33.81
N LEU A 43 -12.54 36.02 -34.46
CA LEU A 43 -12.22 34.77 -33.78
C LEU A 43 -10.85 34.83 -33.08
N ARG A 44 -9.82 35.38 -33.75
CA ARG A 44 -8.49 35.56 -33.15
C ARG A 44 -8.53 36.44 -31.90
N VAL A 45 -9.21 37.57 -31.98
CA VAL A 45 -9.36 38.50 -30.84
C VAL A 45 -10.15 37.85 -29.70
N LEU A 46 -11.21 37.08 -30.02
CA LEU A 46 -11.96 36.30 -29.01
C LEU A 46 -11.07 35.28 -28.29
N THR A 47 -10.23 34.54 -29.02
CA THR A 47 -9.26 33.61 -28.40
C THR A 47 -8.24 34.36 -27.53
N ALA A 48 -7.77 35.53 -27.96
CA ALA A 48 -6.89 36.38 -27.15
C ALA A 48 -7.58 36.87 -25.87
N LEU A 49 -8.86 37.27 -25.95
CA LEU A 49 -9.67 37.68 -24.80
C LEU A 49 -9.87 36.53 -23.80
N GLU A 50 -10.17 35.32 -24.30
CA GLU A 50 -10.32 34.12 -23.46
C GLU A 50 -9.03 33.80 -22.71
N ARG A 51 -7.88 33.90 -23.39
CA ARG A 51 -6.56 33.77 -22.77
C ARG A 51 -6.29 34.87 -21.75
N ALA A 52 -6.61 36.13 -22.06
CA ALA A 52 -6.40 37.24 -21.13
C ALA A 52 -7.25 37.13 -19.85
N ARG A 53 -8.44 36.53 -19.95
CA ARG A 53 -9.31 36.25 -18.79
C ARG A 53 -8.83 35.06 -17.96
N THR A 54 -8.00 34.20 -18.53
CA THR A 54 -7.47 33.01 -17.86
C THR A 54 -6.05 33.30 -17.39
N VAL A 55 -5.89 33.49 -16.09
CA VAL A 55 -4.55 33.58 -15.49
C VAL A 55 -3.95 32.19 -15.46
N ASP A 56 -2.79 32.02 -16.08
CA ASP A 56 -2.02 30.80 -15.96
C ASP A 56 -1.42 30.69 -14.54
N GLY A 57 -2.22 30.13 -13.63
CA GLY A 57 -1.81 29.85 -12.24
C GLY A 57 -0.60 28.92 -12.15
N SER A 58 -0.24 28.20 -13.23
CA SER A 58 0.93 27.33 -13.24
C SER A 58 2.24 28.12 -13.15
N THR A 59 2.32 29.29 -13.80
CA THR A 59 3.50 30.16 -13.74
C THR A 59 3.68 30.76 -12.33
N LEU A 60 2.58 31.15 -11.69
CA LEU A 60 2.58 31.65 -10.31
C LEU A 60 2.99 30.55 -9.31
N ARG A 61 2.46 29.35 -9.49
CA ARG A 61 2.82 28.15 -8.70
C ARG A 61 4.30 27.82 -8.84
N GLN A 62 4.85 27.82 -10.05
CA GLN A 62 6.28 27.59 -10.29
C GLN A 62 7.15 28.66 -9.62
N GLY A 63 6.73 29.92 -9.68
CA GLY A 63 7.38 31.03 -8.99
C GLY A 63 7.42 30.82 -7.48
N PHE A 64 6.31 30.39 -6.88
CA PHE A 64 6.23 30.04 -5.48
C PHE A 64 7.16 28.86 -5.14
N VAL A 65 7.04 27.73 -5.85
CA VAL A 65 7.84 26.51 -5.60
C VAL A 65 9.34 26.78 -5.59
N ARG A 66 9.82 27.62 -6.50
CA ARG A 66 11.24 27.95 -6.61
C ARG A 66 11.78 28.76 -5.44
N HIS A 67 10.95 29.62 -4.84
CA HIS A 67 11.40 30.68 -3.94
C HIS A 67 10.89 30.57 -2.51
N ALA A 68 9.78 29.85 -2.29
CA ALA A 68 9.09 29.80 -1.02
C ALA A 68 9.92 29.19 0.11
N ARG A 69 10.80 28.22 -0.21
CA ARG A 69 11.69 27.61 0.79
C ARG A 69 12.69 28.63 1.34
N THR A 70 13.45 29.27 0.45
CA THR A 70 14.47 30.26 0.82
C THR A 70 13.86 31.39 1.64
N TRP A 71 12.70 31.89 1.21
CA TRP A 71 11.99 32.94 1.92
C TRP A 71 11.48 32.49 3.29
N ALA A 72 10.86 31.30 3.40
CA ALA A 72 10.36 30.81 4.67
C ALA A 72 11.48 30.53 5.68
N GLU A 73 12.63 30.02 5.23
CA GLU A 73 13.81 29.80 6.07
C GLU A 73 14.40 31.13 6.57
N ALA A 74 14.48 32.15 5.71
CA ALA A 74 14.99 33.48 6.07
C ALA A 74 14.09 34.20 7.09
N GLU A 75 12.77 34.09 6.93
CA GLU A 75 11.78 34.76 7.79
C GLU A 75 11.34 33.92 9.00
N GLY A 76 11.82 32.67 9.11
CA GLY A 76 11.44 31.76 10.20
C GLY A 76 9.97 31.33 10.15
N ILE A 77 9.36 31.30 8.96
CA ILE A 77 7.93 30.99 8.78
C ILE A 77 7.73 29.48 8.74
N ALA A 78 6.88 28.98 9.64
CA ALA A 78 6.55 27.56 9.70
C ALA A 78 5.70 27.13 8.49
N PRO A 79 5.91 25.92 7.94
CA PRO A 79 5.09 25.37 6.85
C PRO A 79 3.59 25.29 7.16
N THR A 80 3.21 25.21 8.44
CA THR A 80 1.82 25.22 8.90
C THR A 80 1.11 26.53 8.60
N ALA A 81 1.82 27.66 8.63
CA ALA A 81 1.23 28.98 8.34
C ALA A 81 0.74 29.06 6.88
N PHE A 82 1.46 28.43 5.94
CA PHE A 82 1.02 28.37 4.54
C PHE A 82 -0.24 27.51 4.36
N LEU A 83 -0.39 26.44 5.14
CA LEU A 83 -1.61 25.62 5.12
C LEU A 83 -2.82 26.40 5.62
N GLU A 84 -2.64 27.21 6.68
CA GLU A 84 -3.70 28.08 7.21
C GLU A 84 -4.12 29.15 6.19
N LEU A 85 -3.18 29.63 5.38
CA LEU A 85 -3.44 30.53 4.25
C LEU A 85 -4.01 29.82 3.00
N GLY A 86 -4.32 28.53 3.10
CA GLY A 86 -4.96 27.78 2.02
C GLY A 86 -4.01 27.27 0.94
N VAL A 87 -2.69 27.30 1.16
CA VAL A 87 -1.74 26.73 0.19
C VAL A 87 -1.90 25.20 0.17
N PRO A 88 -2.18 24.60 -1.00
CA PRO A 88 -2.34 23.15 -1.10
C PRO A 88 -1.07 22.39 -0.69
N ARG A 89 -1.24 21.26 0.00
CA ARG A 89 -0.12 20.48 0.56
C ARG A 89 0.82 19.95 -0.52
N ASP A 90 0.32 19.59 -1.70
CA ASP A 90 1.11 19.16 -2.85
C ASP A 90 2.09 20.26 -3.29
N VAL A 91 1.66 21.52 -3.28
CA VAL A 91 2.51 22.67 -3.61
C VAL A 91 3.59 22.88 -2.56
N LEU A 92 3.27 22.68 -1.27
CA LEU A 92 4.27 22.73 -0.20
C LEU A 92 5.28 21.58 -0.27
N VAL A 93 4.86 20.40 -0.71
CA VAL A 93 5.77 19.27 -0.97
C VAL A 93 6.70 19.61 -2.12
N GLU A 94 6.16 20.16 -3.22
CA GLU A 94 6.95 20.55 -4.38
C GLU A 94 7.95 21.67 -4.06
N ALA A 95 7.53 22.64 -3.26
CA ALA A 95 8.38 23.70 -2.71
C ALA A 95 9.39 23.19 -1.66
N SER A 96 9.40 21.89 -1.33
CA SER A 96 10.25 21.28 -0.30
C SER A 96 10.08 21.90 1.10
N LEU A 97 8.93 22.51 1.38
CA LEU A 97 8.55 23.06 2.69
C LEU A 97 8.04 21.98 3.65
N VAL A 98 7.46 20.90 3.10
CA VAL A 98 7.03 19.73 3.88
C VAL A 98 7.50 18.45 3.21
N PRO A 99 7.81 17.40 3.98
CA PRO A 99 8.13 16.11 3.39
C PRO A 99 6.92 15.58 2.60
N ALA A 100 7.21 14.99 1.43
CA ALA A 100 6.27 14.14 0.74
C ALA A 100 5.75 13.11 1.74
N SER A 101 4.42 13.04 1.92
CA SER A 101 3.84 12.07 2.82
C SER A 101 4.12 10.69 2.21
N ARG A 102 5.16 10.01 2.70
CA ARG A 102 5.19 8.55 2.63
C ARG A 102 3.94 8.13 3.38
N ARG A 103 2.94 7.56 2.69
CA ARG A 103 1.74 6.98 3.32
C ARG A 103 2.20 6.28 4.59
N ALA A 104 1.95 6.91 5.73
CA ALA A 104 2.38 6.40 7.00
C ALA A 104 1.56 5.14 7.22
N GLY A 105 2.23 3.98 7.14
CA GLY A 105 1.71 2.76 7.70
C GLY A 105 1.28 3.09 9.12
N ARG A 106 0.00 2.92 9.39
CA ARG A 106 -0.69 3.34 10.59
C ARG A 106 -0.08 2.64 11.81
N THR A 107 0.93 3.24 12.45
CA THR A 107 1.45 2.81 13.75
C THR A 107 0.49 3.30 14.84
N GLY A 108 -0.68 2.67 14.89
CA GLY A 108 -1.57 2.75 16.05
C GLY A 108 -1.13 1.71 17.07
N GLY A 109 -0.44 2.15 18.11
CA GLY A 109 -0.17 1.35 19.30
C GLY A 109 -1.47 0.97 20.00
N GLY A 110 -1.87 -0.27 19.82
CA GLY A 110 -2.95 -0.95 20.52
C GLY A 110 -2.79 -2.43 20.17
N ARG A 111 -2.90 -3.34 21.16
CA ARG A 111 -2.68 -4.79 20.97
C ARG A 111 -3.25 -5.22 19.62
N SER A 112 -2.35 -5.55 18.69
CA SER A 112 -2.69 -5.75 17.29
C SER A 112 -3.68 -6.91 17.21
N LYS A 113 -4.92 -6.62 16.82
CA LYS A 113 -5.84 -7.68 16.40
C LYS A 113 -5.18 -8.39 15.23
N VAL A 114 -4.95 -9.70 15.37
CA VAL A 114 -4.33 -10.48 14.31
C VAL A 114 -5.17 -10.35 13.04
N THR A 115 -4.51 -9.85 12.00
CA THR A 115 -5.11 -9.63 10.69
C THR A 115 -5.04 -10.89 9.84
N THR A 116 -5.92 -10.99 8.84
CA THR A 116 -5.89 -12.11 7.88
C THR A 116 -4.54 -12.21 7.15
N GLY A 117 -3.89 -11.08 6.87
CA GLY A 117 -2.55 -11.03 6.28
C GLY A 117 -1.45 -11.62 7.18
N GLN A 118 -1.52 -11.40 8.50
CA GLN A 118 -0.58 -12.02 9.45
C GLN A 118 -0.76 -13.54 9.53
N ILE A 119 -2.01 -14.00 9.52
CA ILE A 119 -2.32 -15.44 9.49
C ILE A 119 -1.82 -16.06 8.18
N ALA A 120 -2.03 -15.40 7.06
CA ALA A 120 -1.55 -15.86 5.76
C ALA A 120 -0.01 -15.93 5.71
N ALA A 121 0.69 -14.91 6.21
CA ALA A 121 2.15 -14.91 6.28
C ALA A 121 2.68 -16.08 7.12
N TRP A 122 2.07 -16.35 8.28
CA TRP A 122 2.45 -17.46 9.14
C TRP A 122 2.22 -18.83 8.49
N VAL A 123 1.06 -19.01 7.84
CA VAL A 123 0.73 -20.24 7.11
C VAL A 123 1.71 -20.48 5.96
N LEU A 124 2.02 -19.44 5.20
CA LEU A 124 2.92 -19.53 4.06
C LEU A 124 4.39 -19.71 4.48
N GLY A 125 4.75 -19.28 5.69
CA GLY A 125 6.08 -19.49 6.27
C GLY A 125 6.33 -20.90 6.81
N ARG A 126 5.29 -21.71 7.03
CA ARG A 126 5.43 -23.08 7.53
C ARG A 126 5.57 -24.11 6.41
N THR A 127 6.45 -25.08 6.65
CA THR A 127 6.65 -26.28 5.83
C THR A 127 6.01 -27.54 6.41
N GLN A 128 5.61 -27.49 7.68
CA GLN A 128 4.94 -28.59 8.38
C GLN A 128 3.42 -28.44 8.35
N PRO A 129 2.64 -29.54 8.34
CA PRO A 129 1.21 -29.49 8.55
C PRO A 129 0.86 -28.82 9.89
N PHE A 130 -0.24 -28.07 9.90
CA PHE A 130 -0.70 -27.36 11.09
C PHE A 130 -2.22 -27.51 11.25
N THR A 131 -2.70 -27.34 12.47
CA THR A 131 -4.11 -27.31 12.81
C THR A 131 -4.58 -25.88 13.02
N LEU A 132 -5.90 -25.70 13.05
CA LEU A 132 -6.52 -24.42 13.41
C LEU A 132 -6.17 -23.99 14.85
N ALA A 133 -6.03 -24.95 15.77
CA ALA A 133 -5.62 -24.69 17.15
C ALA A 133 -4.18 -24.16 17.25
N ASP A 134 -3.28 -24.61 16.37
CA ASP A 134 -1.89 -24.13 16.35
C ASP A 134 -1.82 -22.66 15.94
N ILE A 135 -2.70 -22.22 15.03
CA ILE A 135 -2.79 -20.81 14.61
C ILE A 135 -3.34 -19.95 15.77
N GLU A 136 -4.38 -20.43 16.44
CA GLU A 136 -4.99 -19.74 17.56
C GLU A 136 -4.04 -19.62 18.76
N ALA A 137 -3.26 -20.67 19.04
CA ALA A 137 -2.28 -20.69 20.13
C ALA A 137 -1.07 -19.79 19.86
N GLU A 138 -0.55 -19.78 18.62
CA GLU A 138 0.70 -19.09 18.29
C GLU A 138 0.50 -17.61 17.94
N LEU A 139 -0.53 -17.28 17.15
CA LEU A 139 -0.79 -15.91 16.72
C LEU A 139 -1.78 -15.19 17.65
N GLY A 140 -2.72 -15.92 18.24
CA GLY A 140 -3.84 -15.33 18.97
C GLY A 140 -4.80 -14.62 18.02
N GLY A 141 -5.96 -15.22 17.72
CA GLY A 141 -6.94 -14.63 16.81
C GLY A 141 -8.33 -15.17 17.06
N SER A 142 -9.36 -14.43 16.64
CA SER A 142 -10.72 -14.96 16.69
C SER A 142 -10.86 -16.15 15.73
N PRO A 143 -11.48 -17.27 16.14
CA PRO A 143 -11.66 -18.46 15.30
C PRO A 143 -12.30 -18.15 13.94
N VAL A 144 -13.15 -17.12 13.89
CA VAL A 144 -13.80 -16.66 12.65
C VAL A 144 -12.79 -16.02 11.69
N THR A 145 -11.86 -15.23 12.22
CA THR A 145 -10.82 -14.57 11.42
C THR A 145 -9.81 -15.58 10.87
N VAL A 146 -9.46 -16.60 11.67
CA VAL A 146 -8.61 -17.72 11.24
C VAL A 146 -9.27 -18.52 10.12
N ARG A 147 -10.53 -18.91 10.29
CA ARG A 147 -11.28 -19.63 9.23
C ARG A 147 -11.38 -18.82 7.95
N LYS A 148 -11.62 -17.51 8.04
CA LYS A 148 -11.67 -16.62 6.88
C LYS A 148 -10.34 -16.60 6.12
N ALA A 149 -9.23 -16.41 6.82
CA ALA A 149 -7.90 -16.41 6.20
C ALA A 149 -7.56 -17.77 5.54
N LEU A 150 -7.93 -18.89 6.17
CA LEU A 150 -7.73 -20.22 5.59
C LEU A 150 -8.62 -20.44 4.35
N ALA A 151 -9.87 -19.97 4.36
CA ALA A 151 -10.77 -20.05 3.21
C ALA A 151 -10.27 -19.23 2.02
N GLU A 152 -9.70 -18.04 2.27
CA GLU A 152 -9.05 -17.21 1.23
C GLU A 152 -7.84 -17.95 0.63
N LEU A 153 -6.99 -18.56 1.46
CA LEU A 153 -5.82 -19.33 0.98
C LEU A 153 -6.20 -20.62 0.25
N GLU A 154 -7.30 -21.26 0.63
CA GLU A 154 -7.86 -22.41 -0.07
C GLU A 154 -8.45 -22.01 -1.44
N ALA A 155 -9.18 -20.89 -1.50
CA ALA A 155 -9.69 -20.31 -2.75
C ALA A 155 -8.55 -19.94 -3.72
N ASP A 156 -7.46 -19.38 -3.20
CA ASP A 156 -6.25 -19.07 -3.97
C ASP A 156 -5.42 -20.31 -4.34
N ARG A 157 -5.88 -21.52 -3.96
CA ARG A 157 -5.20 -22.80 -4.16
C ARG A 157 -3.80 -22.87 -3.52
N ARG A 158 -3.53 -22.04 -2.51
CA ARG A 158 -2.25 -21.99 -1.78
C ARG A 158 -2.23 -22.90 -0.56
N LEU A 159 -3.39 -23.45 -0.20
CA LEU A 159 -3.59 -24.35 0.92
C LEU A 159 -4.25 -25.65 0.43
N THR A 160 -3.91 -26.78 1.07
CA THR A 160 -4.60 -28.05 0.88
C THR A 160 -4.99 -28.62 2.24
N ARG A 161 -6.24 -29.07 2.33
CA ARG A 161 -6.78 -29.76 3.51
C ARG A 161 -6.38 -31.22 3.46
N LEU A 162 -5.56 -31.65 4.42
CA LEU A 162 -4.99 -33.02 4.48
C LEU A 162 -5.89 -34.02 5.21
N GLY A 163 -7.01 -33.57 5.79
CA GLY A 163 -7.98 -34.40 6.50
C GLY A 163 -7.99 -34.14 8.00
N THR A 164 -8.43 -35.10 8.80
CA THR A 164 -8.37 -35.05 10.26
C THR A 164 -7.04 -35.62 10.76
N VAL A 165 -6.57 -35.16 11.92
CA VAL A 165 -5.38 -35.73 12.59
C VAL A 165 -5.55 -37.25 12.77
N PRO A 166 -4.68 -38.09 12.17
CA PRO A 166 -4.66 -39.51 12.47
C PRO A 166 -4.22 -39.68 13.93
N ASP A 167 -4.91 -40.56 14.68
CA ASP A 167 -4.62 -40.89 16.08
C ASP A 167 -5.02 -39.85 17.14
N HIS A 168 -6.14 -39.12 16.94
CA HIS A 168 -6.73 -38.29 18.00
C HIS A 168 -7.42 -39.13 19.09
N HIS A 169 -6.84 -39.14 20.30
CA HIS A 169 -7.38 -39.83 21.49
C HIS A 169 -8.02 -38.89 22.52
N GLY A 170 -8.62 -37.78 22.08
CA GLY A 170 -9.29 -36.80 22.96
C GLY A 170 -10.82 -36.92 22.99
N ARG A 171 -11.45 -36.39 24.04
CA ARG A 171 -12.92 -36.17 24.06
C ARG A 171 -13.24 -34.97 23.17
N GLY A 172 -13.61 -35.22 21.91
CA GLY A 172 -13.95 -34.17 20.95
C GLY A 172 -13.85 -34.63 19.50
N ARG A 173 -14.16 -33.73 18.56
CA ARG A 173 -13.94 -33.96 17.11
C ARG A 173 -12.45 -33.82 16.80
N ALA A 174 -11.90 -34.74 16.03
CA ALA A 174 -10.50 -34.68 15.60
C ALA A 174 -10.21 -33.37 14.83
N PRO A 175 -9.14 -32.61 15.20
CA PRO A 175 -8.78 -31.39 14.51
C PRO A 175 -8.47 -31.62 13.03
N LEU A 176 -8.72 -30.60 12.21
CA LEU A 176 -8.39 -30.63 10.79
C LEU A 176 -6.93 -30.23 10.57
N LEU A 177 -6.22 -31.02 9.76
CA LEU A 177 -4.88 -30.75 9.30
C LEU A 177 -4.90 -30.00 7.98
N PHE A 178 -4.10 -28.94 7.92
CA PHE A 178 -3.86 -28.14 6.74
C PHE A 178 -2.36 -28.15 6.42
N ALA A 179 -2.03 -28.14 5.14
CA ALA A 179 -0.67 -27.93 4.66
C ALA A 179 -0.65 -26.92 3.52
N ARG A 180 0.43 -26.15 3.45
CA ARG A 180 0.71 -25.27 2.33
C ARG A 180 0.82 -26.11 1.07
N ARG A 181 0.17 -25.67 -0.01
CA ARG A 181 0.41 -26.23 -1.34
C ARG A 181 1.67 -25.57 -1.89
N ASP A 182 2.72 -26.37 -2.12
CA ASP A 182 3.91 -25.85 -2.79
C ASP A 182 3.56 -25.52 -4.26
N PRO A 183 3.93 -24.32 -4.75
CA PRO A 183 3.68 -23.94 -6.15
C PRO A 183 4.53 -24.74 -7.15
N ASP A 184 5.57 -25.48 -6.71
CA ASP A 184 6.46 -26.31 -7.55
C ASP A 184 6.21 -27.82 -7.40
N GLY A 185 4.93 -28.20 -7.27
CA GLY A 185 4.51 -29.58 -6.97
C GLY A 185 3.83 -30.32 -8.12
N ALA A 186 4.18 -30.05 -9.38
CA ALA A 186 3.82 -30.97 -10.46
C ALA A 186 4.58 -32.30 -10.25
N THR A 187 3.82 -33.38 -10.04
CA THR A 187 4.27 -34.79 -10.01
C THR A 187 5.32 -35.17 -8.96
N ARG A 188 4.85 -35.68 -7.83
CA ARG A 188 5.43 -36.90 -7.24
C ARG A 188 4.32 -37.73 -6.60
N THR A 189 3.63 -38.49 -7.44
CA THR A 189 3.05 -39.77 -7.09
C THR A 189 4.13 -40.59 -6.38
N ARG A 190 4.13 -40.62 -5.04
CA ARG A 190 4.75 -41.75 -4.33
C ARG A 190 3.77 -42.89 -4.37
N GLY A 191 3.90 -43.65 -5.45
CA GLY A 191 3.35 -44.99 -5.54
C GLY A 191 3.80 -45.84 -4.36
N SER A 192 2.87 -46.66 -3.91
CA SER A 192 3.09 -47.82 -3.08
C SER A 192 4.32 -48.60 -3.57
N ALA A 193 5.37 -48.68 -2.75
CA ALA A 193 6.47 -49.61 -2.95
C ALA A 193 6.46 -50.65 -1.82
N LYS A 194 5.78 -51.75 -2.15
CA LYS A 194 5.81 -53.05 -1.52
C LYS A 194 7.26 -53.53 -1.38
N VAL A 195 7.80 -53.62 -0.16
CA VAL A 195 9.07 -54.33 0.10
C VAL A 195 8.74 -55.70 0.66
N ARG A 196 8.88 -56.72 -0.20
CA ARG A 196 8.76 -58.14 0.12
C ARG A 196 10.15 -58.75 0.15
N ALA A 197 10.45 -59.40 1.27
CA ALA A 197 11.32 -60.55 1.47
C ALA A 197 12.76 -60.54 0.94
N THR A 198 13.71 -60.61 1.89
CA THR A 198 14.90 -61.46 1.74
C THR A 198 14.87 -62.51 2.86
N ARG A 199 14.88 -63.78 2.45
CA ARG A 199 14.85 -65.00 3.27
C ARG A 199 16.18 -65.74 3.08
N GLY A 200 16.73 -66.24 4.19
CA GLY A 200 17.73 -67.33 4.26
C GLY A 200 19.18 -66.84 4.37
N GLY A 201 20.06 -67.38 5.20
CA GLY A 201 20.07 -68.45 6.22
C GLY A 201 21.36 -68.21 7.05
N GLY A 202 21.52 -68.61 8.31
CA GLY A 202 21.56 -69.99 8.78
C GLY A 202 22.77 -70.18 9.72
N THR A 203 22.46 -70.40 11.01
CA THR A 203 23.17 -71.24 11.99
C THR A 203 24.62 -70.96 12.44
N ARG A 204 24.76 -70.59 13.72
CA ARG A 204 25.53 -71.24 14.82
C ARG A 204 25.52 -70.23 15.99
N GLY A 205 24.99 -70.47 17.19
CA GLY A 205 25.01 -71.67 18.00
C GLY A 205 26.10 -71.52 19.05
N THR A 206 25.79 -70.99 20.25
CA THR A 206 26.38 -71.35 21.56
C THR A 206 25.77 -70.53 22.72
N ALA A 207 25.12 -71.28 23.63
CA ALA A 207 25.14 -71.19 25.09
C ALA A 207 24.81 -69.88 25.85
N ARG A 208 23.71 -69.99 26.62
CA ARG A 208 23.32 -69.38 27.92
C ARG A 208 24.46 -69.40 28.98
N PRO A 209 24.31 -68.82 30.20
CA PRO A 209 23.15 -68.12 30.78
C PRO A 209 23.43 -66.84 31.62
N LYS A 210 22.34 -66.13 31.97
CA LYS A 210 22.22 -65.25 33.15
C LYS A 210 21.94 -66.08 34.42
N ALA A 211 22.50 -65.71 35.56
CA ALA A 211 21.77 -65.18 36.73
C ALA A 211 22.62 -65.19 38.01
N ARG A 212 22.33 -64.21 38.86
CA ARG A 212 22.77 -63.97 40.24
C ARG A 212 22.56 -65.17 41.18
N ALA A 213 23.51 -65.35 42.11
CA ALA A 213 23.30 -65.23 43.55
C ALA A 213 24.63 -64.76 44.16
#